data_AF-S4PLE1-F1
#
_entry.id   AF-S4PLE1-F1
#
_cell.length_a   1.000
_cell.length_b   1.000
_cell.length_c   1.000
_cell.angle_alpha   90.00
_cell.angle_beta   90.00
_cell.angle_gamma   90.00
#
_symmetry.space_group_name_H-M   'P 1'
#
loop_
_entity.id
_entity.type
_entity.pdbx_description
1 polymer ?
#
loop_
_entity_poly.entity_id
_entity_poly.type
_entity_poly.pdbx_seq_one_letter_code
_entity_poly.pdbx_strand_id
1 'polypeptide(L)'
;ALTEKRVRKIETIVKPEEYENIISEHAEIFKLGTEVPIYDFRSAVKETLKDVSRWHFQITKVKRVVLKRGKTTRRILARGELSYQNDTGVAKCLL
;
A
#
# COMPACT_ATOMS: atom_id res chain seq x y z
N ALA A 1 34.50 -2.74 -1.21
CA ALA A 1 33.66 -2.00 -2.18
C ALA A 1 34.32 -0.67 -2.56
N LEU A 2 34.31 -0.26 -3.83
CA LEU A 2 34.92 1.02 -4.29
C LEU A 2 34.28 2.25 -3.60
N THR A 3 32.98 2.17 -3.31
CA THR A 3 32.20 3.20 -2.61
C THR A 3 32.64 3.42 -1.16
N GLU A 4 32.97 2.34 -0.43
CA GLU A 4 33.31 2.39 1.00
C GLU A 4 34.63 3.13 1.25
N LYS A 5 35.64 2.96 0.38
CA LYS A 5 36.93 3.66 0.50
C LYS A 5 36.81 5.17 0.30
N ARG A 6 35.85 5.60 -0.52
CA ARG A 6 35.60 7.01 -0.83
C ARG A 6 34.74 7.66 0.26
N VAL A 7 33.68 6.98 0.69
CA VAL A 7 32.82 7.45 1.80
C VAL A 7 33.62 7.60 3.11
N ARG A 8 34.58 6.69 3.38
CA ARG A 8 35.48 6.83 4.56
C ARG A 8 36.40 8.04 4.53
N LYS A 9 36.71 8.60 3.35
CA LYS A 9 37.55 9.81 3.23
C LYS A 9 36.74 11.11 3.34
N ILE A 10 35.43 11.03 3.17
CA ILE A 10 34.52 12.17 3.32
C ILE A 10 34.11 12.19 4.79
N GLU A 11 34.71 13.08 5.57
CA GLU A 11 34.46 13.17 7.02
C GLU A 11 33.02 13.61 7.34
N THR A 12 32.44 14.45 6.49
CA THR A 12 31.08 14.96 6.70
C THR A 12 30.44 15.29 5.36
N ILE A 13 29.21 14.83 5.17
CA ILE A 13 28.37 15.23 4.05
C ILE A 13 27.54 16.43 4.52
N VAL A 14 27.75 17.58 3.88
CA VAL A 14 27.15 18.86 4.31
C VAL A 14 25.77 19.05 3.66
N LYS A 15 25.59 18.53 2.44
CA LYS A 15 24.35 18.68 1.67
C LYS A 15 23.78 17.32 1.22
N PRO A 16 22.44 17.16 1.20
CA PRO A 16 21.81 15.92 0.75
C PRO A 16 22.16 15.52 -0.69
N GLU A 17 22.41 16.51 -1.56
CA GLU A 17 22.78 16.33 -2.98
C GLU A 17 24.09 15.55 -3.15
N GLU A 18 25.00 15.60 -2.17
CA GLU A 18 26.26 14.85 -2.22
C GLU A 18 26.02 13.34 -2.17
N TYR A 19 24.94 12.88 -1.52
CA TYR A 19 24.55 11.47 -1.55
C TYR A 19 24.08 11.05 -2.94
N GLU A 20 23.29 11.88 -3.61
CA GLU A 20 22.87 11.61 -5.00
C GLU A 20 24.10 11.51 -5.90
N ASN A 21 25.06 12.42 -5.78
CA ASN A 21 26.28 12.39 -6.58
C ASN A 21 27.10 11.11 -6.36
N ILE A 22 27.34 10.71 -5.10
CA ILE A 22 28.10 9.49 -4.77
C ILE A 22 27.40 8.22 -5.30
N ILE A 23 26.08 8.17 -5.23
CA ILE A 23 25.30 7.03 -5.72
C ILE A 23 25.29 7.01 -7.25
N SER A 24 25.18 8.17 -7.91
CA SER A 24 25.10 8.28 -9.39
C SER A 24 26.35 7.81 -10.12
N GLU A 25 27.51 7.88 -9.46
CA GLU A 25 28.79 7.44 -10.03
C GLU A 25 28.90 5.91 -10.16
N HIS A 26 28.04 5.19 -9.45
CA HIS A 26 28.10 3.73 -9.36
C HIS A 26 26.77 3.05 -9.68
N ALA A 27 25.67 3.80 -9.75
CA ALA A 27 24.34 3.30 -10.03
C ALA A 27 23.50 4.36 -10.76
N GLU A 28 22.50 3.91 -11.51
CA GLU A 28 21.48 4.79 -12.08
C GLU A 28 20.49 5.20 -10.98
N ILE A 29 20.27 6.51 -10.82
CA ILE A 29 19.35 7.05 -9.82
C ILE A 29 18.05 7.40 -10.51
N PHE A 30 16.96 6.79 -10.03
CA PHE A 30 15.61 7.14 -10.44
C PHE A 30 14.97 8.09 -9.43
N LYS A 31 14.61 9.29 -9.87
CA LYS A 31 13.97 10.28 -8.99
C LYS A 31 12.47 10.01 -8.84
N LEU A 32 12.06 9.72 -7.61
CA LEU A 32 10.65 9.54 -7.27
C LEU A 32 9.86 10.82 -7.58
N GLY A 33 8.77 10.70 -8.34
CA GLY A 33 7.89 11.82 -8.71
C GLY A 33 8.30 12.57 -9.99
N THR A 34 9.55 12.41 -10.47
CA THR A 34 9.97 12.95 -11.77
C THR A 34 10.01 11.85 -12.83
N GLU A 35 10.77 10.78 -12.57
CA GLU A 35 10.97 9.67 -13.51
C GLU A 35 10.10 8.46 -13.13
N VAL A 36 9.93 8.24 -11.82
CA VAL A 36 9.03 7.21 -11.30
C VAL A 36 7.70 7.86 -10.93
N PRO A 37 6.59 7.51 -11.61
CA PRO A 37 5.29 8.06 -11.28
C PRO A 37 4.89 7.66 -9.86
N ILE A 38 4.50 8.63 -9.06
CA ILE A 38 3.94 8.41 -7.72
C ILE A 38 2.44 8.18 -7.90
N TYR A 39 2.00 6.94 -7.70
CA TYR A 39 0.58 6.60 -7.73
C TYR A 39 -0.08 6.88 -6.37
N ASP A 40 -1.23 7.55 -6.39
CA ASP A 40 -2.01 7.76 -5.19
C ASP A 40 -2.90 6.54 -4.90
N PHE A 41 -2.40 5.67 -4.03
CA PHE A 41 -3.13 4.51 -3.56
C PHE A 41 -4.47 4.89 -2.90
N ARG A 42 -4.54 6.02 -2.18
CA ARG A 42 -5.76 6.42 -1.47
C ARG A 42 -6.87 6.80 -2.45
N SER A 43 -6.53 7.55 -3.50
CA SER A 43 -7.50 7.92 -4.53
C SER A 43 -7.93 6.71 -5.37
N ALA A 44 -6.98 5.85 -5.76
CA ALA A 44 -7.28 4.61 -6.47
C ALA A 44 -8.22 3.68 -5.67
N VAL A 45 -8.05 3.61 -4.35
CA VAL A 45 -8.92 2.80 -3.47
C VAL A 45 -10.34 3.36 -3.42
N LYS A 46 -10.53 4.69 -3.43
CA LYS A 46 -11.87 5.31 -3.45
C LYS A 46 -12.65 5.00 -4.73
N GLU A 47 -11.97 4.91 -5.86
CA GLU A 47 -12.58 4.52 -7.14
C GLU A 47 -12.94 3.04 -7.19
N THR A 48 -12.17 2.21 -6.46
CA THR A 48 -12.30 0.75 -6.53
C THR A 48 -13.17 0.17 -5.42
N LEU A 49 -13.32 0.82 -4.26
CA LEU A 49 -14.09 0.29 -3.14
C LEU A 49 -15.12 1.30 -2.65
N LYS A 50 -16.32 0.83 -2.30
CA LYS A 50 -17.31 1.65 -1.57
C LYS A 50 -16.72 2.11 -0.24
N ASP A 51 -17.03 3.35 0.11
CA ASP A 51 -16.77 3.89 1.46
C ASP A 51 -17.22 2.90 2.53
N VAL A 52 -16.39 2.74 3.56
CA VAL A 52 -16.65 1.84 4.69
C VAL A 52 -18.02 2.09 5.35
N SER A 53 -18.48 3.34 5.38
CA SER A 53 -19.79 3.71 5.91
C SER A 53 -20.97 3.17 5.09
N ARG A 54 -20.75 2.85 3.81
CA ARG A 54 -21.76 2.32 2.88
C ARG A 54 -21.77 0.80 2.81
N TRP A 55 -20.95 0.13 3.61
CA TRP A 55 -20.98 -1.32 3.69
C TRP A 55 -22.29 -1.77 4.33
N HIS A 56 -22.78 -2.94 3.95
CA HIS A 56 -24.01 -3.51 4.52
C HIS A 56 -23.86 -3.98 5.98
N PHE A 57 -22.68 -3.78 6.57
CA PHE A 57 -22.40 -3.96 7.98
C PHE A 57 -21.44 -2.86 8.45
N GLN A 58 -21.56 -2.49 9.72
CA GLN A 58 -20.69 -1.48 10.32
C GLN A 58 -19.38 -2.13 10.78
N ILE A 59 -18.26 -1.76 10.14
CA ILE A 59 -16.93 -2.33 10.45
C ILE A 59 -16.59 -2.22 11.95
N THR A 60 -16.94 -1.10 12.59
CA THR A 60 -16.63 -0.89 14.02
C THR A 60 -17.39 -1.81 14.97
N LYS A 61 -18.46 -2.48 14.51
CA LYS A 61 -19.28 -3.38 15.34
C LYS A 61 -18.93 -4.85 15.16
N VAL A 62 -18.16 -5.20 14.13
CA VAL A 62 -17.84 -6.60 13.81
C VAL A 62 -16.45 -6.95 14.33
N LYS A 63 -16.30 -8.17 14.83
CA LYS A 63 -15.02 -8.69 15.34
C LYS A 63 -14.16 -9.28 14.23
N ARG A 64 -14.79 -9.76 13.15
CA ARG A 64 -14.11 -10.42 12.03
C ARG A 64 -14.72 -9.98 10.71
N VAL A 65 -13.86 -9.68 9.74
CA VAL A 65 -14.26 -9.38 8.36
C VAL A 65 -13.72 -10.49 7.47
N VAL A 66 -14.59 -11.08 6.66
CA VAL A 66 -14.23 -12.14 5.72
C VAL A 66 -14.40 -11.60 4.32
N LEU A 67 -13.31 -11.58 3.56
CA LEU A 67 -13.27 -11.23 2.15
C LEU A 67 -13.12 -12.49 1.32
N LYS A 68 -14.04 -12.73 0.39
CA LYS A 68 -14.03 -13.90 -0.48
C LYS A 68 -14.18 -13.48 -1.93
N ARG A 69 -13.31 -13.99 -2.80
CA ARG A 69 -13.47 -13.84 -4.24
C ARG A 69 -14.62 -14.72 -4.73
N GLY A 70 -15.63 -14.10 -5.34
CA GLY A 70 -16.73 -14.82 -5.98
C GLY A 70 -16.23 -15.66 -7.15
N LYS A 71 -16.60 -16.95 -7.17
CA LYS A 71 -16.15 -17.90 -8.21
C LYS A 71 -16.68 -17.51 -9.60
N THR A 72 -17.93 -17.05 -9.67
CA THR A 72 -18.62 -16.75 -10.95
C THR A 72 -18.39 -15.32 -11.42
N THR A 73 -18.62 -14.34 -10.55
CA THR A 73 -18.59 -12.91 -10.93
C THR A 73 -17.19 -12.30 -10.86
N ARG A 74 -16.19 -13.03 -10.35
CA ARG A 74 -14.83 -12.54 -10.01
C ARG A 74 -14.79 -11.31 -9.09
N ARG A 75 -15.93 -10.85 -8.56
CA ARG A 75 -16.03 -9.73 -7.63
C ARG A 75 -15.72 -10.15 -6.20
N ILE A 76 -15.24 -9.22 -5.40
CA ILE A 76 -14.97 -9.44 -3.97
C ILE A 76 -16.29 -9.32 -3.21
N LEU A 77 -16.58 -10.36 -2.42
CA LEU A 77 -17.68 -10.40 -1.46
C LEU A 77 -17.11 -10.16 -0.07
N ALA A 78 -17.74 -9.27 0.70
CA ALA A 78 -17.38 -9.01 2.08
C ALA A 78 -18.50 -9.42 3.02
N ARG A 79 -18.10 -9.90 4.20
CA ARG A 79 -18.99 -10.30 5.28
C ARG A 79 -18.39 -9.84 6.60
N GLY A 80 -19.18 -9.20 7.43
CA GLY A 80 -18.83 -8.85 8.80
C GLY A 80 -19.48 -9.81 9.79
N GLU A 81 -18.72 -10.26 10.77
CA GLU A 81 -19.14 -11.22 11.80
C GLU A 81 -18.99 -10.61 13.20
N LEU A 82 -20.03 -10.71 14.03
CA LEU A 82 -20.03 -10.21 15.40
C LEU A 82 -19.22 -11.12 16.36
N SER A 83 -19.01 -12.38 15.98
CA SER A 83 -18.23 -13.37 16.72
C SER A 83 -17.10 -13.91 15.86
N TYR A 84 -16.00 -14.31 16.48
CA TYR A 84 -14.89 -14.98 15.79
C TYR A 84 -15.23 -16.41 15.36
N GLN A 85 -16.16 -17.05 16.06
CA GLN A 85 -16.41 -18.50 15.93
C GLN A 85 -17.65 -18.84 15.11
N ASN A 86 -18.52 -17.85 14.83
CA ASN A 86 -19.77 -18.07 14.12
C ASN A 86 -19.77 -17.36 12.77
N ASP A 87 -20.42 -18.02 11.80
CA ASP A 87 -20.55 -17.60 10.40
C ASP A 87 -22.01 -17.24 10.10
N THR A 88 -22.55 -16.24 10.80
CA THR A 88 -23.97 -15.84 10.68
C THR A 88 -24.19 -14.67 9.74
N GLY A 89 -23.11 -13.98 9.33
CA GLY A 89 -23.18 -12.83 8.44
C GLY A 89 -23.55 -13.18 6.99
N VAL A 90 -24.08 -12.19 6.27
CA VAL A 90 -24.34 -12.30 4.84
C VAL A 90 -23.19 -11.68 4.05
N ALA A 91 -22.65 -12.42 3.09
CA ALA A 91 -21.63 -11.92 2.18
C ALA A 91 -22.29 -11.13 1.03
N LYS A 92 -21.90 -9.87 0.83
CA LYS A 92 -22.35 -9.05 -0.32
C LYS A 92 -21.18 -8.39 -1.03
N CYS A 93 -21.40 -8.01 -2.29
CA CYS A 93 -20.39 -7.36 -3.11
C CYS A 93 -20.18 -5.90 -2.68
N LEU A 94 -18.91 -5.51 -2.54
CA LEU A 94 -18.52 -4.14 -2.18
C LEU A 94 -18.26 -3.22 -3.38
N LEU A 95 -18.35 -3.76 -4.59
CA LEU A 95 -18.35 -3.04 -5.86
C LEU A 95 -19.79 -2.67 -6.23
#